data_AF-A0A4U0UZ78-F1
#
_entry.id   AF-A0A4U0UZ78-F1
#
_cell.length_a   1.000
_cell.length_b   1.000
_cell.length_c   1.000
_cell.angle_alpha   90.00
_cell.angle_beta   90.00
_cell.angle_gamma   90.00
#
_symmetry.space_group_name_H-M   'P 1'
#
loop_
_entity.id
_entity.type
_entity.pdbx_description
1 polymer ?
#
loop_
_entity_poly.entity_id
_entity_poly.type
_entity_poly.pdbx_seq_one_letter_code
_entity_poly.pdbx_strand_id
1 'polypeptide(L)'
;MPVFGCLAASSTQAIYGKALWNPPDLVQKWLDTDYDAKSRAAAFFAGGGLVVCQLAINTIDNAFSTGMDMAGLFPNFINIRRGAYIGLVLSIAIVFLGPWVGIMVCDYWVLRRRCLKLSDLYHPRKDGIYHYWYGVNWRSFASWAI
;
A
#
# COMPACT_ATOMS: atom_id res chain seq x y z
N MET A 1 12.78 -2.41 4.30
CA MET A 1 13.29 -1.19 3.64
C MET A 1 14.23 -0.32 4.49
N PRO A 2 14.13 -0.18 5.83
CA PRO A 2 15.02 0.75 6.54
C PRO A 2 16.49 0.30 6.57
N VAL A 3 16.77 -1.00 6.74
CA VAL A 3 18.16 -1.48 6.90
C VAL A 3 19.01 -1.27 5.64
N PHE A 4 18.54 -1.69 4.47
CA PHE A 4 19.29 -1.53 3.21
C PHE A 4 19.45 -0.06 2.81
N GLY A 5 18.47 0.79 3.09
CA GLY A 5 18.58 2.24 2.90
C GLY A 5 19.63 2.87 3.83
N CYS A 6 19.66 2.48 5.10
CA CYS A 6 20.68 2.94 6.05
C CYS A 6 22.09 2.49 5.64
N LEU A 7 22.24 1.24 5.18
CA LEU A 7 23.52 0.71 4.71
C LEU A 7 24.00 1.45 3.44
N ALA A 8 23.12 1.69 2.47
CA ALA A 8 23.43 2.45 1.26
C ALA A 8 23.76 3.92 1.56
N ALA A 9 23.03 4.56 2.48
CA ALA A 9 23.32 5.93 2.90
C ALA A 9 24.68 6.03 3.60
N SER A 10 25.04 5.06 4.43
CA SER A 10 26.34 5.02 5.13
C SER A 10 27.51 4.83 4.16
N SER A 11 27.39 3.92 3.19
CA SER A 11 28.44 3.68 2.19
C SER A 11 28.60 4.84 1.22
N THR A 12 27.49 5.44 0.75
CA THR A 12 27.52 6.60 -0.15
C THR A 12 28.05 7.84 0.54
N GLN A 13 27.82 8.02 1.85
CA GLN A 13 28.44 9.09 2.61
C GLN A 13 29.96 8.94 2.71
N ALA A 14 30.47 7.71 2.84
CA ALA A 14 31.92 7.46 2.84
C ALA A 14 32.56 7.66 1.45
N ILE A 15 31.85 7.35 0.37
CA ILE A 15 32.39 7.40 -1.01
C ILE A 15 32.21 8.78 -1.67
N TYR A 16 31.03 9.37 -1.56
CA TYR A 16 30.63 10.59 -2.29
C TYR A 16 30.49 11.83 -1.39
N GLY A 17 30.69 11.69 -0.08
CA GLY A 17 30.50 12.78 0.89
C GLY A 17 29.05 13.24 1.05
N LYS A 18 28.09 12.60 0.37
CA LYS A 18 26.65 12.85 0.45
C LYS A 18 25.92 11.53 0.72
N ALA A 19 25.04 11.53 1.71
CA ALA A 19 24.20 10.38 2.04
C ALA A 19 23.08 10.24 1.00
N LEU A 20 23.29 9.36 0.01
CA LEU A 20 22.29 9.00 -1.00
C LEU A 20 21.59 7.71 -0.57
N TRP A 21 20.30 7.79 -0.27
CA TRP A 21 19.48 6.65 0.14
C TRP A 21 18.56 6.14 -0.97
N ASN A 22 18.25 7.00 -1.94
CA ASN A 22 17.33 6.71 -3.03
C ASN A 22 18.08 6.05 -4.21
N PRO A 23 17.74 4.82 -4.63
CA PRO A 23 18.46 4.09 -5.67
C PRO A 23 18.54 4.80 -7.04
N PRO A 24 17.48 5.46 -7.56
CA PRO A 24 17.56 6.24 -8.79
C PRO A 24 18.59 7.36 -8.73
N ASP A 25 18.66 8.08 -7.60
CA ASP A 25 19.61 9.18 -7.41
C ASP A 25 21.06 8.67 -7.37
N LEU A 26 21.27 7.45 -6.87
CA LEU A 26 22.57 6.78 -6.89
C LEU A 26 23.00 6.40 -8.32
N VAL A 27 22.09 5.86 -9.12
CA VAL A 27 22.36 5.52 -10.54
C VAL A 27 22.65 6.79 -11.35
N GLN A 28 21.91 7.88 -11.09
CA GLN A 28 22.19 9.17 -11.71
C GLN A 28 23.57 9.71 -11.28
N LYS A 29 23.94 9.55 -10.01
CA LYS A 29 25.26 9.96 -9.52
C LYS A 29 26.42 9.20 -10.20
N TRP A 30 26.22 7.94 -10.58
CA TRP A 30 27.22 7.17 -11.35
C TRP A 30 27.45 7.77 -12.74
N LEU A 31 26.38 8.18 -13.42
CA LEU A 31 26.45 8.84 -14.73
C LEU A 31 27.11 10.23 -14.64
N ASP A 32 26.86 10.97 -13.56
CA ASP A 32 27.44 12.30 -13.35
C ASP A 32 28.93 12.26 -12.96
N THR A 33 29.40 11.16 -12.38
CA THR A 33 30.80 11.03 -11.90
C THR A 33 31.70 10.43 -12.97
N ASP A 34 31.27 9.36 -13.64
CA ASP A 34 32.04 8.68 -14.68
C ASP A 34 31.15 8.39 -15.90
N TYR A 35 31.23 9.25 -16.92
CA TYR A 35 30.44 9.12 -18.15
C TYR A 35 31.11 8.18 -19.16
N ASP A 36 31.16 6.88 -18.85
CA ASP A 36 31.70 5.84 -19.72
C ASP A 36 30.60 4.92 -20.29
N ALA A 37 30.92 4.19 -21.37
CA ALA A 37 30.05 3.20 -21.97
C ALA A 37 29.60 2.13 -20.96
N LYS A 38 30.48 1.75 -20.01
CA LYS A 38 30.15 0.82 -18.92
C LYS A 38 29.12 1.39 -17.95
N SER A 39 29.28 2.64 -17.51
CA SER A 39 28.36 3.33 -16.59
C SER A 39 26.97 3.47 -17.21
N ARG A 40 26.89 3.76 -18.51
CA ARG A 40 25.62 3.86 -19.25
C ARG A 40 24.91 2.52 -19.37
N ALA A 41 25.64 1.44 -19.67
CA ALA A 41 25.07 0.10 -19.71
C ALA A 41 24.57 -0.33 -18.31
N ALA A 42 25.35 -0.08 -17.26
CA ALA A 42 24.95 -0.36 -15.89
C ALA A 42 23.69 0.43 -15.48
N ALA A 43 23.60 1.71 -15.83
CA ALA A 43 22.43 2.53 -15.55
C ALA A 43 21.18 2.06 -16.32
N PHE A 44 21.32 1.57 -17.55
CA PHE A 44 20.21 1.01 -18.31
C PHE A 44 19.63 -0.25 -17.65
N PHE A 45 20.49 -1.21 -17.26
CA PHE A 45 20.03 -2.43 -16.59
C PHE A 45 19.47 -2.14 -15.19
N ALA A 46 20.11 -1.27 -14.41
CA ALA A 46 19.63 -0.87 -13.10
C ALA A 46 18.28 -0.13 -13.18
N GLY A 47 18.16 0.84 -14.08
CA GLY A 47 16.91 1.57 -14.31
C GLY A 47 15.78 0.67 -14.83
N GLY A 48 16.08 -0.24 -15.76
CA GLY A 48 15.13 -1.24 -16.24
C GLY A 48 14.62 -2.15 -15.12
N GLY A 49 15.53 -2.63 -14.26
CA GLY A 49 15.17 -3.40 -13.07
C GLY A 49 14.27 -2.61 -12.12
N LEU A 50 14.61 -1.34 -11.83
CA LEU A 50 13.82 -0.47 -10.95
C LEU A 50 12.41 -0.23 -11.51
N VAL A 51 12.27 0.00 -12.82
CA VAL A 51 10.96 0.18 -13.47
C VAL A 51 10.11 -1.08 -13.35
N VAL A 52 10.68 -2.26 -13.65
CA VAL A 52 9.98 -3.54 -13.54
C VAL A 52 9.54 -3.80 -12.11
N CYS A 53 10.43 -3.59 -11.13
CA CYS A 53 10.11 -3.71 -9.72
C CYS A 53 8.97 -2.77 -9.30
N GLN A 54 9.00 -1.51 -9.74
CA GLN A 54 7.99 -0.53 -9.36
C GLN A 54 6.62 -0.86 -9.94
N LEU A 55 6.56 -1.34 -11.19
CA LEU A 55 5.32 -1.81 -11.81
C LEU A 55 4.77 -3.05 -11.10
N ALA A 56 5.63 -3.99 -10.74
CA ALA A 56 5.22 -5.20 -10.03
C ALA A 56 4.65 -4.89 -8.64
N ILE A 57 5.35 -4.07 -7.84
CA ILE A 57 4.93 -3.67 -6.50
C ILE A 57 3.60 -2.92 -6.55
N ASN A 58 3.46 -1.93 -7.45
CA ASN A 58 2.22 -1.19 -7.57
C ASN A 58 1.03 -2.07 -8.01
N THR A 59 1.29 -3.13 -8.79
CA THR A 59 0.24 -4.06 -9.22
C THR A 59 -0.18 -4.98 -8.08
N ILE A 60 0.77 -5.53 -7.32
CA ILE A 60 0.49 -6.50 -6.26
C ILE A 60 -0.06 -5.80 -5.03
N ASP A 61 0.62 -4.76 -4.55
CA ASP A 61 0.29 -4.16 -3.25
C ASP A 61 -0.91 -3.20 -3.36
N ASN A 62 -0.99 -2.40 -4.43
CA ASN A 62 -2.03 -1.38 -4.56
C ASN A 62 -3.23 -1.86 -5.40
N ALA A 63 -2.98 -2.46 -6.58
CA ALA A 63 -4.07 -2.78 -7.51
C ALA A 63 -4.86 -4.03 -7.08
N PHE A 64 -4.19 -5.06 -6.55
CA PHE A 64 -4.86 -6.29 -6.11
C PHE A 64 -5.72 -6.07 -4.87
N SER A 65 -5.20 -5.39 -3.84
CA SER A 65 -5.95 -5.06 -2.62
C SER A 65 -7.20 -4.24 -2.96
N THR A 66 -7.03 -3.15 -3.71
CA THR A 66 -8.16 -2.29 -4.10
C THR A 66 -9.18 -3.04 -4.97
N GLY A 67 -8.71 -3.95 -5.82
CA GLY A 67 -9.58 -4.82 -6.63
C GLY A 67 -10.42 -5.78 -5.79
N MET A 68 -9.85 -6.38 -4.74
CA MET A 68 -10.57 -7.25 -3.81
C MET A 68 -11.62 -6.46 -3.01
N ASP A 69 -11.25 -5.31 -2.46
CA ASP A 69 -12.16 -4.48 -1.66
C ASP A 69 -13.37 -4.00 -2.50
N MET A 70 -13.11 -3.57 -3.74
CA MET A 70 -14.16 -3.09 -4.64
C MET A 70 -15.10 -4.22 -5.11
N ALA A 71 -14.56 -5.42 -5.33
CA ALA A 71 -15.38 -6.60 -5.63
C ALA A 71 -16.25 -7.00 -4.42
N GLY A 72 -15.79 -6.75 -3.19
CA GLY A 72 -16.58 -6.96 -1.97
C GLY A 72 -17.71 -5.94 -1.80
N LEU A 73 -17.50 -4.68 -2.19
CA LEU A 73 -18.51 -3.62 -2.08
C LEU A 73 -19.63 -3.74 -3.12
N PHE A 74 -19.30 -4.08 -4.36
CA PHE A 74 -20.26 -4.18 -5.46
C PHE A 74 -20.10 -5.50 -6.26
N PRO A 75 -20.41 -6.65 -5.65
CA PRO A 75 -20.11 -7.97 -6.20
C PRO A 75 -20.82 -8.26 -7.53
N ASN A 76 -21.99 -7.66 -7.77
CA ASN A 76 -22.75 -7.86 -9.01
C ASN A 76 -22.22 -7.05 -10.20
N PHE A 77 -21.42 -5.99 -9.97
CA PHE A 77 -21.01 -5.05 -11.01
C PHE A 77 -19.49 -5.03 -11.25
N ILE A 78 -18.68 -5.33 -10.23
CA ILE A 78 -17.23 -5.14 -10.28
C ILE A 78 -16.49 -6.45 -10.03
N ASN A 79 -15.70 -6.87 -11.01
CA ASN A 79 -14.70 -7.92 -10.86
C ASN A 79 -13.37 -7.32 -10.38
N ILE A 80 -12.51 -8.11 -9.73
CA ILE A 80 -11.20 -7.70 -9.19
C ILE A 80 -10.38 -6.92 -10.23
N ARG A 81 -10.31 -7.42 -11.47
CA ARG A 81 -9.60 -6.74 -12.58
C ARG A 81 -10.16 -5.35 -12.93
N ARG A 82 -11.49 -5.19 -12.88
CA ARG A 82 -12.14 -3.89 -13.14
C ARG A 82 -11.96 -2.94 -11.97
N GLY A 83 -12.03 -3.47 -10.74
CA GLY A 83 -11.78 -2.71 -9.51
C GLY A 83 -10.35 -2.17 -9.43
N ALA A 84 -9.36 -2.94 -9.90
CA ALA A 84 -7.96 -2.52 -9.96
C ALA A 84 -7.75 -1.25 -10.80
N TYR A 85 -8.40 -1.14 -11.97
CA TYR A 85 -8.31 0.07 -12.81
C TYR A 85 -8.96 1.29 -12.18
N ILE A 86 -10.10 1.08 -11.50
CA ILE A 86 -10.78 2.16 -10.76
C ILE A 86 -9.90 2.63 -9.60
N GLY A 87 -9.27 1.69 -8.89
CA GLY A 87 -8.32 1.96 -7.81
C GLY A 87 -7.13 2.81 -8.25
N LEU A 88 -6.57 2.54 -9.43
CA LEU A 88 -5.44 3.31 -9.98
C LEU A 88 -5.78 4.79 -10.20
N VAL A 89 -7.01 5.10 -10.62
CA VAL A 89 -7.46 6.49 -10.82
C VAL A 89 -7.71 7.17 -9.49
N LEU A 90 -8.26 6.44 -8.51
CA LEU A 90 -8.62 6.98 -7.20
C LEU A 90 -7.44 7.06 -6.21
N SER A 91 -6.36 6.29 -6.42
CA SER A 91 -5.23 6.19 -5.50
C SER A 91 -4.48 7.52 -5.29
N ILE A 92 -4.68 8.50 -6.17
CA ILE A 92 -4.10 9.84 -6.06
C ILE A 92 -4.71 10.62 -4.87
N ALA A 93 -5.89 10.23 -4.36
CA ALA A 93 -6.68 11.01 -3.41
C ALA A 93 -6.70 10.49 -1.95
N ILE A 94 -5.88 9.51 -1.57
CA ILE A 94 -6.02 8.82 -0.28
C ILE A 94 -4.84 9.15 0.65
N VAL A 95 -5.10 9.91 1.72
CA VAL A 95 -4.06 10.32 2.70
C VAL A 95 -4.41 9.97 4.16
N PHE A 96 -5.63 9.55 4.49
CA PHE A 96 -6.10 9.43 5.89
C PHE A 96 -6.63 8.05 6.32
N LEU A 97 -5.87 6.98 6.07
CA LEU A 97 -6.26 5.61 6.44
C LEU A 97 -5.60 5.06 7.72
N GLY A 98 -4.59 5.73 8.28
CA GLY A 98 -3.82 5.23 9.43
C GLY A 98 -4.67 4.79 10.66
N PRO A 99 -5.58 5.64 11.18
CA PRO A 99 -6.33 5.31 12.39
C PRO A 99 -7.36 4.17 12.22
N TRP A 100 -7.81 3.92 10.98
CA TRP A 100 -8.77 2.84 10.68
C TRP A 100 -8.21 1.45 11.00
N VAL A 101 -6.92 1.22 10.71
CA VAL A 101 -6.26 -0.05 10.99
C VAL A 101 -6.25 -0.35 12.49
N GLY A 102 -6.00 0.67 13.32
CA GLY A 102 -6.02 0.54 14.78
C GLY A 102 -7.39 0.13 15.32
N ILE A 103 -8.46 0.75 14.80
CA ILE A 103 -9.85 0.40 15.19
C ILE A 103 -10.18 -1.05 14.82
N MET A 104 -9.78 -1.50 13.61
CA MET A 104 -10.00 -2.88 13.17
C MET A 104 -9.26 -3.90 14.03
N VAL A 105 -8.00 -3.63 14.36
CA VAL A 105 -7.19 -4.50 15.23
C VAL A 105 -7.80 -4.58 16.63
N CYS A 106 -8.17 -3.44 17.21
CA CYS A 106 -8.82 -3.40 18.53
C CYS A 106 -10.19 -4.11 18.54
N ASP A 107 -11.01 -3.94 17.50
CA ASP A 107 -12.31 -4.62 17.40
C ASP A 107 -12.14 -6.14 17.34
N TYR A 108 -11.20 -6.63 16.53
CA TYR A 108 -10.98 -8.07 16.38
C TYR A 108 -10.33 -8.72 17.61
N TRP A 109 -9.25 -8.12 18.13
CA TRP A 109 -8.45 -8.74 19.21
C TRP A 109 -8.99 -8.45 20.60
N VAL A 110 -9.44 -7.21 20.86
CA VAL A 110 -9.85 -6.77 22.20
C VAL A 110 -11.35 -6.97 22.41
N LEU A 111 -12.19 -6.42 21.52
CA LEU A 111 -13.65 -6.46 21.70
C LEU A 111 -14.23 -7.84 21.41
N ARG A 112 -13.84 -8.46 20.30
CA ARG A 112 -14.42 -9.73 19.82
C ARG A 112 -13.62 -10.96 20.21
N ARG A 113 -12.43 -10.79 20.80
CA ARG A 113 -11.53 -11.88 21.24
C ARG A 113 -11.31 -12.94 20.16
N ARG A 114 -11.21 -12.53 18.89
CA ARG A 114 -11.07 -13.39 17.69
C ARG A 114 -12.30 -14.23 17.30
N CYS A 115 -13.46 -14.00 17.91
CA CYS A 115 -14.70 -14.70 17.57
C CYS A 115 -15.60 -13.82 16.66
N LEU A 116 -15.69 -14.19 15.37
CA LEU A 116 -16.56 -13.54 14.40
C LEU A 116 -17.66 -14.49 13.94
N LYS A 117 -18.91 -14.03 13.98
CA LYS A 117 -20.06 -14.77 13.45
C LYS A 117 -20.19 -14.53 11.94
N LEU A 118 -19.71 -15.48 11.13
CA LEU A 118 -19.62 -15.34 9.69
C LEU A 118 -21.00 -15.25 8.99
N SER A 119 -22.00 -15.96 9.51
CA SER A 119 -23.36 -15.97 8.95
C SER A 119 -23.98 -14.58 8.88
N ASP A 120 -23.68 -13.75 9.87
CA ASP A 120 -24.26 -12.41 10.02
C ASP A 120 -23.43 -11.34 9.28
N LEU A 121 -22.22 -11.68 8.82
CA LEU A 121 -21.34 -10.77 8.08
C LEU A 121 -21.70 -10.69 6.59
N TYR A 122 -22.20 -11.78 6.00
CA TYR A 122 -22.55 -11.86 4.57
C TYR A 122 -24.01 -11.53 4.26
N HIS A 123 -24.85 -11.33 5.27
CA HIS A 123 -26.28 -11.03 5.06
C HIS A 123 -26.67 -9.67 5.66
N PRO A 124 -27.28 -8.76 4.89
CA PRO A 124 -27.71 -7.44 5.35
C PRO A 124 -29.07 -7.50 6.09
N ARG A 125 -29.27 -8.49 6.96
CA ARG A 125 -30.54 -8.61 7.70
C ARG A 125 -30.56 -7.66 8.90
N LYS A 126 -31.73 -7.08 9.20
CA LYS A 126 -31.92 -6.17 10.34
C LYS A 126 -31.71 -6.83 11.70
N ASP A 127 -31.76 -8.15 11.76
CA ASP A 127 -31.59 -8.96 12.98
C ASP A 127 -30.14 -9.44 13.19
N GLY A 128 -29.21 -9.11 12.29
CA GLY A 128 -27.80 -9.45 12.43
C GLY A 128 -27.08 -8.54 13.43
N ILE A 129 -26.13 -9.11 14.17
CA ILE A 129 -25.34 -8.38 15.19
C ILE A 129 -24.51 -7.21 14.64
N TYR A 130 -24.30 -7.16 13.32
CA TYR A 130 -23.52 -6.12 12.63
C TYR A 130 -24.38 -5.05 11.96
N HIS A 131 -25.71 -5.11 12.09
CA HIS A 131 -26.59 -4.15 11.41
C HIS A 131 -26.59 -2.76 12.07
N TYR A 132 -26.18 -2.61 13.35
CA TYR A 132 -26.09 -1.33 14.09
C TYR A 132 -27.21 -0.33 13.72
N TRP A 133 -26.87 0.93 13.42
CA TRP A 133 -27.80 1.95 12.95
C TRP A 133 -27.83 1.94 11.42
N TYR A 134 -28.77 1.18 10.84
CA TYR A 134 -28.97 1.06 9.39
C TYR A 134 -27.72 0.61 8.60
N GLY A 135 -26.87 -0.22 9.22
CA GLY A 135 -25.59 -0.70 8.69
C GLY A 135 -24.37 0.11 9.13
N VAL A 136 -24.55 1.20 9.88
CA VAL A 136 -23.47 2.12 10.26
C VAL A 136 -23.21 2.12 11.76
N ASN A 137 -21.94 1.96 12.14
CA ASN A 137 -21.49 2.09 13.54
C ASN A 137 -20.87 3.46 13.80
N TRP A 138 -21.67 4.41 14.32
CA TRP A 138 -21.22 5.77 14.63
C TRP A 138 -20.07 5.82 15.65
N ARG A 139 -20.00 4.84 16.56
CA ARG A 139 -18.95 4.79 17.59
C ARG A 139 -17.56 4.61 16.98
N SER A 140 -17.47 3.84 15.89
CA SER A 140 -16.22 3.65 15.14
C SER A 140 -15.77 4.93 14.44
N PHE A 141 -16.71 5.73 13.91
CA PHE A 141 -16.39 7.02 13.32
C PHE A 141 -15.95 8.04 14.37
N ALA A 142 -16.61 8.08 15.53
CA ALA A 142 -16.21 8.94 16.64
C ALA A 142 -14.79 8.62 17.15
N SER A 143 -14.41 7.33 17.24
CA SER A 143 -13.05 6.92 17.60
C SER A 143 -12.00 7.17 16.53
N TRP A 144 -12.41 7.43 15.28
CA TRP A 144 -11.48 7.79 14.21
C TRP A 144 -11.17 9.31 14.22
N ALA A 145 -12.12 10.13 14.66
CA ALA A 145 -12.02 11.59 14.62
C ALA A 145 -11.37 12.21 15.87
N ILE A 146 -11.31 11.48 16.99
CA ILE A 146 -10.72 11.88 18.29
C ILE A 146 -9.42 11.12 18.50
#